data_AF-A0A7S0W0E2-F1
#
_entry.id   AF-A0A7S0W0E2-F1
#
_cell.length_a   1.000
_cell.length_b   1.000
_cell.length_c   1.000
_cell.angle_alpha   90.00
_cell.angle_beta   90.00
_cell.angle_gamma   90.00
#
_symmetry.space_group_name_H-M   'P 1'
#
loop_
_entity.id
_entity.type
_entity.pdbx_description
1 polymer ?
#
loop_
_entity_poly.entity_id
_entity_poly.type
_entity_poly.pdbx_seq_one_letter_code
_entity_poly.pdbx_strand_id
1 'polypeptide(L)'
;TPMWGGAGGPATGTNATTCTDGAWYVRRMIEATDSLPLNFGFSGKGNTALKQGLEEMIAAGAAGLKLHEDWGTTPVAIDTALAAAEEFDVQITIHTDTLNESCCVEDTIAAFKGRTIH
;
A
#
# COMPACT_ATOMS: atom_id res chain seq x y z
N THR A 1 1.25 1.87 22.41
CA THR A 1 0.89 0.63 21.65
C THR A 1 0.75 0.99 20.17
N PRO A 2 1.13 0.13 19.22
CA PRO A 2 1.14 0.47 17.79
C PRO A 2 -0.17 0.17 17.06
N MET A 3 -0.51 1.01 16.08
CA MET A 3 -1.57 0.84 15.10
C MET A 3 -0.97 0.95 13.69
N TRP A 4 -1.28 0.02 12.80
CA TRP A 4 -0.78 -0.02 11.42
C TRP A 4 -1.95 -0.17 10.44
N GLY A 5 -1.95 0.61 9.35
CA GLY A 5 -2.96 0.53 8.30
C GLY A 5 -2.96 1.78 7.42
N GLY A 6 -4.03 2.05 6.68
CA GLY A 6 -4.19 3.28 5.91
C GLY A 6 -5.48 4.01 6.28
N ALA A 7 -5.53 5.32 6.05
CA ALA A 7 -6.64 6.16 6.48
C ALA A 7 -6.82 7.40 5.59
N GLY A 8 -8.07 7.75 5.30
CA GLY A 8 -8.48 9.01 4.65
C GLY A 8 -9.81 9.54 5.20
N GLY A 9 -10.18 9.13 6.42
CA GLY A 9 -11.53 9.30 6.97
C GLY A 9 -12.52 8.24 6.45
N PRO A 10 -13.84 8.42 6.63
CA PRO A 10 -14.87 7.45 6.23
C PRO A 10 -15.17 7.50 4.71
N ALA A 11 -14.15 7.71 3.89
CA ALA A 11 -14.25 7.70 2.43
C ALA A 11 -14.38 6.27 1.91
N THR A 12 -15.06 6.08 0.78
CA THR A 12 -15.27 4.75 0.18
C THR A 12 -13.97 3.95 0.03
N GLY A 13 -12.89 4.60 -0.41
CA GLY A 13 -11.58 3.95 -0.55
C GLY A 13 -11.01 3.43 0.78
N THR A 14 -11.19 4.16 1.88
CA THR A 14 -10.72 3.75 3.23
C THR A 14 -11.65 2.71 3.86
N ASN A 15 -12.96 2.76 3.55
CA ASN A 15 -13.90 1.74 4.01
C ASN A 15 -13.61 0.37 3.38
N ALA A 16 -13.04 0.35 2.17
CA ALA A 16 -12.65 -0.87 1.47
C ALA A 16 -11.19 -1.27 1.74
N THR A 17 -10.27 -0.31 1.77
CA THR A 17 -8.84 -0.57 1.69
C THR A 17 -8.06 0.13 2.79
N THR A 18 -7.00 -0.51 3.27
CA THR A 18 -6.04 0.08 4.22
C THR A 18 -5.03 0.96 3.48
N CYS A 19 -5.51 1.98 2.75
CA CYS A 19 -4.69 2.87 1.95
C CYS A 19 -4.86 4.35 2.37
N THR A 20 -3.74 5.04 2.54
CA THR A 20 -3.66 6.51 2.62
C THR A 20 -3.19 7.03 1.25
N ASP A 21 -4.14 7.29 0.36
CA ASP A 21 -3.86 7.48 -1.07
C ASP A 21 -3.34 8.89 -1.40
N GLY A 22 -2.03 9.01 -1.62
CA GLY A 22 -1.36 10.23 -2.06
C GLY A 22 -0.58 10.94 -0.95
N ALA A 23 0.54 11.57 -1.35
CA ALA A 23 1.48 12.24 -0.45
C ALA A 23 0.83 13.30 0.46
N TRP A 24 -0.17 14.02 -0.05
CA TRP A 24 -0.91 15.01 0.75
C TRP A 24 -1.67 14.36 1.91
N TYR A 25 -2.41 13.28 1.64
CA TYR A 25 -3.19 12.58 2.67
C TYR A 25 -2.28 11.91 3.70
N VAL A 26 -1.13 11.36 3.29
CA VAL A 26 -0.13 10.81 4.22
C VAL A 26 0.29 11.86 5.24
N ARG A 27 0.67 13.06 4.78
CA ARG A 27 1.05 14.17 5.68
C ARG A 27 -0.10 14.59 6.59
N ARG A 28 -1.32 14.69 6.05
CA ARG A 28 -2.50 15.06 6.85
C ARG A 28 -2.82 14.05 7.93
N MET A 29 -2.67 12.75 7.68
CA MET A 29 -2.94 11.73 8.67
C MET A 29 -1.89 11.70 9.79
N ILE A 30 -0.61 11.96 9.45
CA ILE A 30 0.45 12.15 10.44
C ILE A 30 0.10 13.36 11.33
N GLU A 31 -0.22 14.52 10.74
CA GLU A 31 -0.64 15.71 11.50
C GLU A 31 -1.89 15.45 12.37
N ALA A 32 -2.88 14.73 11.84
CA ALA A 32 -4.14 14.46 12.55
C ALA A 32 -3.98 13.51 13.74
N THR A 33 -2.89 12.73 13.80
CA THR A 33 -2.66 11.75 14.86
C THR A 33 -1.56 12.15 15.84
N ASP A 34 -0.89 13.28 15.62
CA ASP A 34 0.26 13.75 16.41
C ASP A 34 -0.04 13.91 17.91
N SER A 35 -1.27 14.28 18.27
CA SER A 35 -1.68 14.46 19.66
C SER A 35 -2.21 13.19 20.34
N LEU A 36 -2.32 12.06 19.62
CA LEU A 36 -2.88 10.82 20.15
C LEU A 36 -1.79 10.00 20.85
N PRO A 37 -2.03 9.43 22.05
CA PRO A 37 -1.02 8.70 22.81
C PRO A 37 -0.83 7.25 22.31
N LEU A 38 -0.68 7.07 20.99
CA LEU A 38 -0.49 5.79 20.31
C LEU A 38 0.59 5.94 19.23
N ASN A 39 1.22 4.83 18.85
CA ASN A 39 2.16 4.83 17.72
C ASN A 39 1.39 4.54 16.44
N PHE A 40 1.61 5.31 15.37
CA PHE A 40 0.93 5.13 14.09
C PHE A 40 1.94 4.85 12.97
N GLY A 41 1.60 3.90 12.10
CA GLY A 41 2.22 3.71 10.80
C GLY A 41 1.15 3.70 9.71
N PHE A 42 1.35 4.50 8.67
CA PHE A 42 0.41 4.62 7.56
C PHE A 42 0.93 3.92 6.31
N SER A 43 0.09 3.09 5.69
CA SER A 43 0.34 2.50 4.38
C SER A 43 -0.22 3.37 3.26
N GLY A 44 0.59 3.63 2.23
CA GLY A 44 0.14 4.25 0.98
C GLY A 44 -0.57 3.23 0.07
N LYS A 45 -1.14 3.72 -1.04
CA LYS A 45 -1.71 2.83 -2.08
C LYS A 45 -0.59 2.26 -2.96
N GLY A 46 -0.51 0.94 -3.08
CA GLY A 46 0.50 0.25 -3.88
C GLY A 46 0.11 -0.01 -5.33
N ASN A 47 -1.18 0.13 -5.67
CA ASN A 47 -1.71 -0.25 -6.98
C ASN A 47 -1.41 0.82 -8.06
N THR A 48 -0.35 0.60 -8.84
CA THR A 48 0.03 1.39 -10.02
C THR A 48 1.01 0.61 -10.88
N ALA A 49 1.07 0.91 -12.18
CA ALA A 49 2.09 0.40 -13.10
C ALA A 49 3.32 1.32 -13.22
N LEU A 50 3.34 2.45 -12.50
CA LEU A 50 4.43 3.42 -12.50
C LEU A 50 4.89 3.73 -11.07
N LYS A 51 6.20 3.68 -10.83
CA LYS A 51 6.79 3.86 -9.48
C LYS A 51 6.63 5.25 -8.89
N GLN A 52 6.67 6.31 -9.70
CA GLN A 52 6.76 7.70 -9.23
C GLN A 52 5.77 8.05 -8.10
N GLY A 53 4.49 7.68 -8.25
CA GLY A 53 3.49 7.97 -7.21
C GLY A 53 3.72 7.21 -5.90
N LEU A 54 4.31 6.02 -5.95
CA LEU A 54 4.68 5.23 -4.77
C LEU A 54 5.82 5.90 -4.01
N GLU A 55 6.84 6.33 -4.74
CA GLU A 55 8.01 7.02 -4.19
C GLU A 55 7.59 8.33 -3.51
N GLU A 56 6.68 9.09 -4.12
CA GLU A 56 6.13 10.33 -3.54
C GLU A 56 5.38 10.07 -2.22
N MET A 57 4.62 8.98 -2.13
CA MET A 57 3.93 8.60 -0.89
C MET A 57 4.89 8.14 0.21
N ILE A 58 5.89 7.33 -0.13
CA ILE A 58 6.91 6.87 0.82
C ILE A 58 7.70 8.07 1.34
N ALA A 59 8.16 8.95 0.45
CA ALA A 59 8.86 10.18 0.82
C ALA A 59 8.00 11.14 1.67
N ALA A 60 6.67 11.04 1.58
CA ALA A 60 5.75 11.81 2.43
C ALA A 60 5.54 11.21 3.82
N GLY A 61 6.05 10.01 4.10
CA GLY A 61 5.98 9.34 5.41
C GLY A 61 5.16 8.04 5.44
N ALA A 62 4.77 7.49 4.28
CA ALA A 62 4.16 6.17 4.27
C ALA A 62 5.20 5.11 4.68
N ALA A 63 4.90 4.34 5.70
CA ALA A 63 5.81 3.33 6.25
C ALA A 63 5.77 2.00 5.47
N GLY A 64 4.81 1.85 4.57
CA GLY A 64 4.62 0.71 3.68
C GLY A 64 3.57 1.02 2.61
N LEU A 65 3.27 0.04 1.76
CA LEU A 65 2.21 0.15 0.76
C LEU A 65 1.23 -1.01 0.86
N LYS A 66 -0.01 -0.75 0.46
CA LYS A 66 -1.07 -1.77 0.35
C LYS A 66 -1.45 -1.98 -1.10
N LEU A 67 -1.32 -3.21 -1.58
CA LEU A 67 -1.99 -3.70 -2.79
C LEU A 67 -3.37 -4.22 -2.41
N HIS A 68 -4.44 -3.70 -3.02
CA HIS A 68 -5.80 -4.17 -2.81
C HIS A 68 -6.54 -4.44 -4.12
N GLU A 69 -7.34 -5.50 -4.18
CA GLU A 69 -8.01 -5.90 -5.42
C GLU A 69 -8.99 -4.85 -5.94
N ASP A 70 -9.68 -4.13 -5.05
CA ASP A 70 -10.54 -2.98 -5.36
C ASP A 70 -9.82 -1.85 -6.13
N TRP A 71 -8.49 -1.81 -6.06
CA TRP A 71 -7.64 -0.90 -6.84
C TRP A 71 -6.87 -1.61 -7.98
N GLY A 72 -7.09 -2.91 -8.18
CA GLY A 72 -6.46 -3.75 -9.19
C GLY A 72 -5.13 -4.37 -8.71
N THR A 73 -5.17 -5.55 -8.11
CA THR A 73 -3.97 -6.31 -7.69
C THR A 73 -3.47 -7.20 -8.83
N THR A 74 -3.00 -6.57 -9.90
CA THR A 74 -2.48 -7.27 -11.09
C THR A 74 -0.98 -7.60 -10.93
N PRO A 75 -0.43 -8.59 -11.68
CA PRO A 75 1.00 -8.89 -11.66
C PRO A 75 1.93 -7.69 -11.88
N VAL A 76 1.52 -6.74 -12.74
CA VAL A 76 2.30 -5.51 -12.99
C VAL A 76 2.30 -4.58 -11.78
N ALA A 77 1.15 -4.42 -11.11
CA ALA A 77 1.07 -3.61 -9.89
C ALA A 77 1.88 -4.23 -8.75
N ILE A 78 1.81 -5.56 -8.60
CA ILE A 78 2.63 -6.33 -7.65
C ILE A 78 4.12 -6.08 -7.90
N ASP A 79 4.57 -6.26 -9.14
CA ASP A 79 6.00 -6.11 -9.49
C ASP A 79 6.51 -4.69 -9.25
N THR A 80 5.70 -3.69 -9.62
CA THR A 80 6.02 -2.27 -9.46
C THR A 80 6.13 -1.89 -7.98
N ALA A 81 5.16 -2.30 -7.16
CA ALA A 81 5.14 -2.00 -5.73
C ALA A 81 6.31 -2.66 -4.99
N LEU A 82 6.57 -3.95 -5.27
CA LEU A 82 7.70 -4.65 -4.67
C LEU A 82 9.05 -4.07 -5.11
N ALA A 83 9.16 -3.60 -6.36
CA ALA A 83 10.38 -2.94 -6.82
C ALA A 83 10.60 -1.57 -6.16
N ALA A 84 9.54 -0.85 -5.78
CA ALA A 84 9.67 0.37 -4.96
C ALA A 84 9.98 0.02 -3.50
N ALA A 85 9.38 -1.03 -2.95
CA ALA A 85 9.64 -1.47 -1.58
C ALA A 85 11.10 -1.82 -1.31
N GLU A 86 11.76 -2.54 -2.22
CA GLU A 86 13.18 -2.89 -2.11
C GLU A 86 14.10 -1.65 -2.15
N GLU A 87 13.73 -0.61 -2.92
CA GLU A 87 14.53 0.62 -3.03
C GLU A 87 14.44 1.49 -1.78
N PHE A 88 13.31 1.46 -1.08
CA PHE A 88 13.01 2.33 0.06
C PHE A 88 13.00 1.60 1.41
N ASP A 89 13.23 0.28 1.42
CA ASP A 89 13.18 -0.59 2.61
C ASP A 89 11.86 -0.45 3.39
N VAL A 90 10.74 -0.60 2.68
CA VAL A 90 9.38 -0.55 3.26
C VAL A 90 8.62 -1.84 2.99
N GLN A 91 7.67 -2.18 3.86
CA GLN A 91 6.88 -3.41 3.70
C GLN A 91 5.74 -3.24 2.68
N ILE A 92 5.43 -4.30 1.93
CA ILE A 92 4.21 -4.43 1.13
C ILE A 92 3.22 -5.33 1.86
N THR A 93 1.97 -4.88 1.94
CA THR A 93 0.83 -5.72 2.32
C THR A 93 -0.05 -5.98 1.10
N ILE A 94 -0.64 -7.17 0.98
CA ILE A 94 -1.44 -7.53 -0.20
C ILE A 94 -2.80 -8.11 0.17
N HIS A 95 -3.82 -7.67 -0.58
CA HIS A 95 -5.10 -8.35 -0.76
C HIS A 95 -5.20 -8.70 -2.24
N THR A 96 -5.12 -10.01 -2.53
CA THR A 96 -4.96 -10.57 -3.88
C THR A 96 -6.24 -10.50 -4.71
N ASP A 97 -6.12 -10.75 -6.01
CA ASP A 97 -7.22 -10.83 -6.97
C ASP A 97 -8.15 -12.02 -6.64
N THR A 98 -9.27 -11.75 -5.94
CA THR A 98 -10.21 -12.80 -5.54
C THR A 98 -10.89 -13.43 -6.76
N LEU A 99 -11.08 -12.63 -7.82
CA LEU A 99 -11.84 -13.01 -9.00
C LEU A 99 -11.02 -13.88 -9.97
N ASN A 100 -9.70 -13.92 -9.78
CA ASN A 100 -8.75 -14.41 -10.78
C ASN A 100 -8.97 -13.68 -12.13
N GLU A 101 -9.26 -12.39 -12.09
CA GLU A 101 -9.50 -11.58 -13.30
C GLU A 101 -8.22 -11.48 -14.14
N SER A 102 -7.11 -11.21 -13.47
CA SER A 102 -5.81 -11.01 -14.10
C SER A 102 -5.00 -12.30 -14.19
N CYS A 103 -5.12 -13.18 -13.19
CA CYS A 103 -4.38 -14.43 -13.10
C CYS A 103 -4.85 -15.31 -11.92
N CYS A 104 -4.38 -16.56 -11.85
CA CYS A 104 -4.60 -17.42 -10.69
C CYS A 104 -3.59 -17.14 -9.57
N VAL A 105 -3.74 -17.80 -8.41
CA VAL A 105 -2.85 -17.59 -7.24
C VAL A 105 -1.39 -17.91 -7.55
N GLU A 106 -1.11 -18.93 -8.36
CA GLU A 106 0.22 -19.33 -8.79
C GLU A 106 0.96 -18.21 -9.53
N ASP A 107 0.25 -17.44 -10.35
CA ASP A 107 0.80 -16.31 -11.09
C ASP A 107 1.01 -15.09 -10.20
N THR A 108 0.13 -14.87 -9.23
CA THR A 108 0.34 -13.87 -8.16
C THR A 108 1.61 -14.18 -7.39
N ILE A 109 1.82 -15.44 -6.99
CA ILE A 109 3.06 -15.88 -6.32
C ILE A 109 4.27 -15.70 -7.23
N ALA A 110 4.15 -16.02 -8.52
CA ALA A 110 5.22 -15.81 -9.49
C ALA A 110 5.58 -14.32 -9.63
N ALA A 111 4.60 -13.41 -9.57
CA ALA A 111 4.81 -11.96 -9.62
C ALA A 111 5.60 -11.42 -8.40
N PHE A 112 5.57 -12.12 -7.26
CA PHE A 112 6.41 -11.75 -6.11
C PHE A 112 7.91 -11.87 -6.43
N LYS A 113 8.30 -12.79 -7.34
CA LYS A 113 9.70 -13.05 -7.72
C LYS A 113 10.61 -13.35 -6.51
N GLY A 114 10.04 -13.99 -5.48
CA GLY A 114 10.76 -14.33 -4.24
C GLY A 114 11.05 -13.15 -3.30
N ARG A 115 10.53 -11.94 -3.58
CA ARG A 115 10.66 -10.79 -2.68
C ARG A 115 9.73 -10.91 -1.47
N THR A 116 10.08 -10.23 -0.39
CA THR A 116 9.30 -10.21 0.85
C THR A 116 7.97 -9.50 0.63
N ILE A 117 6.87 -10.11 1.11
CA ILE A 117 5.53 -9.54 1.09
C ILE A 117 4.75 -10.08 2.28
N HIS A 118 3.84 -9.27 2.83
CA HIS A 118 2.89 -9.66 3.88
C HIS A 118 1.49 -9.85 3.32
#